data_AF-A0A5E6N3X2-F1
#
_entry.id   AF-A0A5E6N3X2-F1
#
_cell.length_a   1.000
_cell.length_b   1.000
_cell.length_c   1.000
_cell.angle_alpha   90.00
_cell.angle_beta   90.00
_cell.angle_gamma   90.00
#
_symmetry.space_group_name_H-M   'P 1'
#
loop_
_entity.id
_entity.type
_entity.pdbx_description
1 polymer ?
#
loop_
_entity_poly.entity_id
_entity_poly.type
_entity_poly.pdbx_seq_one_letter_code
_entity_poly.pdbx_strand_id
1 'polypeptide(L)'
;MGGHQRRKRENKLKGKGFGYGIFNSESEYTNTISARYYKDGSEILIEQKDKNPRKLTPREASRLQGFPETFKIVVSDTQAYKQFGNSVAITVVECIASKMLQCLTKEATQKYNYPKQGSDTIHPMCLFSTKKITQEDLTV
;
A
#
# COMPACT_ATOMS: atom_id res chain seq x y z
N MET A 1 12.37 -23.95 -15.70
CA MET A 1 13.61 -23.18 -15.42
C MET A 1 14.42 -22.70 -16.64
N GLY A 2 14.73 -23.53 -17.66
CA GLY A 2 15.70 -23.18 -18.71
C GLY A 2 15.37 -21.96 -19.61
N GLY A 3 14.09 -21.69 -19.86
CA GLY A 3 13.67 -20.57 -20.73
C GLY A 3 13.96 -19.18 -20.16
N HIS A 4 13.82 -18.99 -18.85
CA HIS A 4 14.05 -17.69 -18.21
C HIS A 4 15.54 -17.37 -18.10
N GLN A 5 16.37 -18.36 -17.77
CA GLN A 5 17.84 -18.22 -17.74
C GLN A 5 18.40 -17.89 -19.13
N ARG A 6 17.91 -18.56 -20.18
CA ARG A 6 18.31 -18.29 -21.57
C ARG A 6 17.96 -16.86 -22.00
N ARG A 7 16.73 -16.42 -21.77
CA ARG A 7 16.29 -15.05 -22.09
C ARG A 7 17.04 -13.99 -21.29
N LYS A 8 17.37 -14.24 -20.01
CA LYS A 8 18.20 -13.33 -19.20
C LYS A 8 19.60 -13.17 -19.80
N ARG A 9 20.23 -14.28 -20.21
CA ARG A 9 21.54 -14.27 -20.87
C ARG A 9 21.50 -13.57 -22.22
N GLU A 10 20.55 -13.93 -23.08
CA GLU A 10 20.38 -13.33 -24.42
C GLU A 10 20.03 -11.83 -24.35
N ASN A 11 19.18 -11.41 -23.42
CA ASN A 11 18.84 -10.00 -23.26
C ASN A 11 19.99 -9.21 -22.63
N LYS A 12 20.73 -9.78 -21.66
CA LYS A 12 21.96 -9.17 -21.12
C LYS A 12 23.02 -8.96 -22.21
N LEU A 13 23.19 -9.95 -23.10
CA LEU A 13 24.08 -9.84 -24.28
C LEU A 13 23.60 -8.79 -25.29
N LYS A 14 22.28 -8.64 -25.46
CA LYS A 14 21.66 -7.66 -26.37
C LYS A 14 21.43 -6.29 -25.73
N GLY A 15 21.93 -6.05 -24.52
CA GLY A 15 21.72 -4.79 -23.78
C GLY A 15 20.27 -4.50 -23.39
N LYS A 16 19.37 -5.49 -23.41
CA LYS A 16 17.96 -5.37 -23.03
C LYS A 16 17.75 -5.82 -21.58
N GLY A 17 17.01 -5.03 -20.79
CA GLY A 17 16.81 -5.24 -19.35
C GLY A 17 15.83 -6.35 -18.93
N PHE A 18 15.86 -7.54 -19.55
CA PHE A 18 14.99 -8.65 -19.12
C PHE A 18 15.65 -9.41 -17.96
N GLY A 19 15.29 -9.02 -16.73
CA GLY A 19 15.64 -9.72 -15.50
C GLY A 19 14.41 -10.35 -14.86
N TYR A 20 14.57 -11.51 -14.25
CA TYR A 20 13.65 -12.02 -13.24
C TYR A 20 14.36 -12.01 -11.88
N GLY A 21 13.63 -11.73 -10.81
CA GLY A 21 14.11 -11.78 -9.42
C GLY A 21 13.63 -13.05 -8.74
N ILE A 22 14.55 -13.84 -8.17
CA ILE A 22 14.22 -14.97 -7.29
C ILE A 22 14.57 -14.56 -5.87
N PHE A 23 13.66 -14.81 -4.94
CA PHE A 23 13.77 -14.49 -3.53
C PHE A 23 13.45 -15.71 -2.66
N ASN A 24 14.04 -15.75 -1.48
CA ASN A 24 13.82 -16.79 -0.47
C ASN A 24 13.80 -16.15 0.93
N SER A 25 13.72 -16.96 1.99
CA SER A 25 13.64 -16.48 3.38
C SER A 25 14.89 -15.73 3.85
N GLU A 26 16.03 -15.93 3.19
CA GLU A 26 17.30 -15.26 3.51
C GLU A 26 17.44 -13.91 2.78
N SER A 27 16.53 -13.62 1.84
CA SER A 27 16.53 -12.36 1.10
C SER A 27 16.03 -11.23 1.99
N GLU A 28 16.87 -10.22 2.22
CA GLU A 28 16.55 -9.06 3.07
C GLU A 28 15.38 -8.23 2.53
N TYR A 29 15.31 -8.06 1.20
CA TYR A 29 14.27 -7.29 0.54
C TYR A 29 13.85 -7.93 -0.78
N THR A 30 12.64 -7.59 -1.22
CA THR A 30 12.15 -7.93 -2.56
C THR A 30 12.22 -6.73 -3.50
N ASN A 31 12.11 -6.97 -4.79
CA ASN A 31 11.84 -5.89 -5.74
C ASN A 31 10.46 -5.26 -5.50
N THR A 32 10.21 -4.10 -6.12
CA THR A 32 8.89 -3.47 -6.12
C THR A 32 7.87 -4.31 -6.88
N ILE A 33 6.72 -4.58 -6.25
CA ILE A 33 5.58 -5.19 -6.94
C ILE A 33 4.95 -4.16 -7.88
N SER A 34 5.09 -4.38 -9.19
CA SER A 34 4.56 -3.46 -10.20
C SER A 34 3.10 -3.74 -10.52
N ALA A 35 2.39 -2.77 -11.10
CA ALA A 35 1.07 -2.99 -11.68
C ALA A 35 1.04 -4.05 -12.81
N ARG A 36 2.20 -4.42 -13.36
CA ARG A 36 2.35 -5.46 -14.40
C ARG A 36 2.50 -6.87 -13.81
N TYR A 37 2.74 -6.99 -12.51
CA TYR A 37 3.01 -8.25 -11.82
C TYR A 37 1.96 -9.35 -12.09
N TYR A 38 0.71 -8.96 -12.38
CA TYR A 38 -0.35 -9.90 -12.77
C TYR A 38 -0.01 -10.77 -13.99
N LYS A 39 0.88 -10.32 -14.89
CA LYS A 39 1.29 -11.10 -16.08
C LYS A 39 2.17 -12.28 -15.67
N ASP A 40 3.48 -12.12 -15.80
CA ASP A 40 4.48 -13.14 -15.50
C ASP A 40 4.96 -13.08 -14.05
N GLY A 41 4.88 -11.92 -13.39
CA GLY A 41 5.36 -11.71 -12.02
C GLY A 41 6.87 -11.93 -11.89
N SER A 42 7.60 -11.69 -12.98
CA SER A 42 9.04 -11.94 -13.06
C SER A 42 9.84 -11.05 -12.11
N GLU A 43 9.26 -9.94 -11.64
CA GLU A 43 9.90 -9.05 -10.69
C GLU A 43 10.17 -9.73 -9.34
N ILE A 44 9.26 -10.61 -8.89
CA ILE A 44 9.32 -11.29 -7.59
C ILE A 44 8.83 -12.73 -7.74
N LEU A 45 9.76 -13.66 -7.85
CA LEU A 45 9.51 -15.10 -7.82
C LEU A 45 10.04 -15.69 -6.51
N ILE A 46 9.26 -16.56 -5.89
CA ILE A 46 9.63 -17.25 -4.65
C ILE A 46 10.25 -18.60 -4.97
N GLU A 47 11.45 -18.83 -4.45
CA GLU A 47 12.17 -20.09 -4.55
C GLU A 47 11.38 -21.24 -3.92
N GLN A 48 11.45 -22.42 -4.55
CA GLN A 48 10.84 -23.64 -4.03
C GLN A 48 11.82 -24.79 -4.15
N LYS A 49 11.94 -25.60 -3.10
CA LYS A 49 12.75 -26.82 -3.11
C LYS A 49 12.19 -27.81 -4.14
N ASP A 50 13.04 -28.27 -5.05
CA ASP A 50 12.75 -29.27 -6.09
C ASP A 50 11.57 -28.91 -7.01
N LYS A 51 11.17 -27.63 -7.09
CA LYS A 51 10.06 -27.14 -7.91
C LYS A 51 10.44 -25.86 -8.65
N ASN A 52 9.64 -25.51 -9.65
CA ASN A 52 9.81 -24.22 -10.31
C ASN A 52 9.41 -23.08 -9.35
N PRO A 53 10.06 -21.89 -9.41
CA PRO A 53 9.70 -20.74 -8.61
C PRO A 53 8.27 -20.32 -8.91
N ARG A 54 7.55 -19.88 -7.87
CA ARG A 54 6.17 -19.42 -8.01
C ARG A 54 6.08 -17.91 -7.87
N LYS A 55 4.96 -17.35 -8.33
CA LYS A 55 4.56 -15.98 -7.97
C LYS A 55 4.12 -15.92 -6.50
N LEU A 56 4.16 -14.72 -5.94
CA LEU A 56 3.43 -14.38 -4.72
C LEU A 56 1.95 -14.68 -4.92
N THR A 57 1.29 -15.14 -3.88
CA THR A 57 -0.17 -15.19 -3.80
C THR A 57 -0.73 -13.78 -3.57
N PRO A 58 -2.02 -13.50 -3.86
CA PRO A 58 -2.60 -12.20 -3.59
C PRO A 58 -2.51 -11.80 -2.12
N ARG A 59 -2.59 -12.78 -1.22
CA ARG A 59 -2.43 -12.56 0.23
C ARG A 59 -1.00 -12.17 0.60
N GLU A 60 0.02 -12.81 0.02
CA GLU A 60 1.41 -12.43 0.26
C GLU A 60 1.71 -11.03 -0.32
N ALA A 61 1.18 -10.70 -1.50
CA ALA A 61 1.27 -9.35 -2.07
C ALA A 61 0.61 -8.28 -1.18
N SER A 62 -0.55 -8.61 -0.59
CA SER A 62 -1.25 -7.76 0.38
C SER A 62 -0.39 -7.51 1.62
N ARG A 63 0.21 -8.56 2.19
CA ARG A 63 1.13 -8.44 3.33
C ARG A 63 2.37 -7.62 3.00
N LEU A 64 2.93 -7.81 1.80
CA LEU A 64 4.10 -7.05 1.34
C LEU A 64 3.82 -5.53 1.32
N GLN A 65 2.59 -5.13 1.01
CA GLN A 65 2.16 -3.72 1.05
C GLN A 65 1.74 -3.24 2.46
N GLY A 66 1.75 -4.12 3.47
CA GLY A 66 1.39 -3.79 4.85
C GLY A 66 -0.11 -3.81 5.15
N PHE A 67 -0.93 -4.46 4.32
CA PHE A 67 -2.36 -4.60 4.62
C PHE A 67 -2.58 -5.56 5.80
N PRO A 68 -3.58 -5.29 6.66
CA PRO A 68 -3.90 -6.16 7.78
C PRO A 68 -4.34 -7.55 7.31
N GLU A 69 -4.10 -8.59 8.11
CA GLU A 69 -4.52 -9.97 7.81
C GLU A 69 -6.03 -10.10 7.58
N THR A 70 -6.81 -9.24 8.22
CA THR A 70 -8.28 -9.17 8.10
C THR A 70 -8.76 -8.59 6.78
N PHE A 71 -7.86 -8.01 5.96
CA PHE A 71 -8.23 -7.42 4.68
C PHE A 71 -8.82 -8.48 3.74
N LYS A 72 -10.04 -8.25 3.24
CA LYS A 72 -10.75 -9.20 2.37
C LYS A 72 -10.41 -8.95 0.91
N ILE A 73 -9.82 -9.94 0.25
CA ILE A 73 -9.58 -9.91 -1.20
C ILE A 73 -10.82 -10.49 -1.88
N VAL A 74 -11.68 -9.62 -2.39
CA VAL A 74 -12.99 -9.98 -2.99
C VAL A 74 -12.97 -10.03 -4.53
N VAL A 75 -11.81 -9.82 -5.13
CA VAL A 75 -11.60 -9.74 -6.58
C VAL A 75 -10.74 -10.91 -7.07
N SER A 76 -10.68 -11.11 -8.38
CA SER A 76 -9.78 -12.11 -8.98
C SER A 76 -8.31 -11.80 -8.69
N ASP A 77 -7.47 -12.84 -8.63
CA ASP A 77 -6.02 -12.72 -8.45
C ASP A 77 -5.38 -11.67 -9.37
N THR A 78 -5.76 -11.69 -10.66
CA THR A 78 -5.27 -10.74 -11.66
C THR A 78 -5.59 -9.29 -11.28
N GLN A 79 -6.81 -9.03 -10.80
CA GLN A 79 -7.21 -7.69 -10.35
C GLN A 79 -6.53 -7.32 -9.04
N ALA A 80 -6.41 -8.27 -8.10
CA ALA A 80 -5.73 -8.07 -6.84
C ALA A 80 -4.27 -7.64 -7.05
N TYR A 81 -3.51 -8.33 -7.91
CA TYR A 81 -2.13 -7.93 -8.23
C TYR A 81 -2.05 -6.54 -8.85
N LYS A 82 -3.01 -6.15 -9.71
CA LYS A 82 -3.06 -4.79 -10.27
C LYS A 82 -3.36 -3.75 -9.18
N GLN A 83 -4.25 -4.07 -8.24
CA GLN A 83 -4.58 -3.18 -7.12
C GLN A 83 -3.37 -3.01 -6.19
N PHE A 84 -2.75 -4.12 -5.75
CA PHE A 84 -1.57 -4.06 -4.88
C PHE A 84 -0.34 -3.46 -5.56
N GLY A 85 -0.16 -3.68 -6.86
CA GLY A 85 0.95 -3.09 -7.63
C GLY A 85 0.79 -1.60 -7.95
N ASN A 86 -0.43 -1.06 -7.83
CA ASN A 86 -0.71 0.38 -7.91
C ASN A 86 -0.93 1.01 -6.51
N SER A 87 -0.96 0.19 -5.46
CA SER A 87 -1.15 0.65 -4.10
C SER A 87 0.13 1.26 -3.55
N VAL A 88 -0.03 2.03 -2.48
CA VAL A 88 1.05 2.49 -1.62
C VAL A 88 1.22 1.55 -0.44
N ALA A 89 2.42 1.54 0.15
CA ALA A 89 2.72 0.80 1.37
C ALA A 89 2.03 1.47 2.57
N ILE A 90 1.20 0.71 3.28
CA ILE A 90 0.33 1.26 4.36
C ILE A 90 1.15 1.83 5.51
N THR A 91 2.22 1.16 5.91
CA THR A 91 3.10 1.61 7.01
C THR A 91 3.70 3.01 6.74
N VAL A 92 4.00 3.32 5.47
CA VAL A 92 4.50 4.64 5.08
C VAL A 92 3.38 5.68 5.17
N VAL A 93 2.18 5.35 4.70
CA VAL A 93 1.02 6.23 4.78
C VAL A 93 0.66 6.54 6.23
N GLU A 94 0.68 5.55 7.12
CA GLU A 94 0.42 5.72 8.55
C GLU A 94 1.42 6.69 9.21
N CYS A 95 2.70 6.55 8.88
CA CYS A 95 3.75 7.47 9.35
C CYS A 95 3.50 8.91 8.87
N ILE A 96 3.19 9.08 7.59
CA ILE A 96 2.93 10.40 7.00
C ILE A 96 1.68 11.03 7.63
N ALA A 97 0.58 10.28 7.71
CA ALA A 97 -0.67 10.75 8.31
C ALA A 97 -0.47 11.18 9.77
N SER A 98 0.31 10.41 10.54
CA SER A 98 0.64 10.75 11.92
C SER A 98 1.42 12.06 12.02
N LYS A 99 2.36 12.32 11.10
CA LYS A 99 3.11 13.58 11.05
C LYS A 99 2.25 14.75 10.60
N MET A 100 1.39 14.56 9.60
CA MET A 100 0.42 15.57 9.18
C MET A 100 -0.49 15.96 10.35
N LEU A 101 -1.03 14.98 11.08
CA LEU A 101 -1.86 15.24 12.26
C LEU A 101 -1.09 16.00 13.34
N GLN A 102 0.17 15.66 13.59
CA GLN A 102 1.02 16.40 14.53
C GLN A 102 1.21 17.86 14.12
N CYS A 103 1.41 18.14 12.83
CA CYS A 103 1.57 19.52 12.35
C CYS A 103 0.27 20.31 12.50
N LEU A 104 -0.85 19.74 12.04
CA LEU A 104 -2.17 20.37 12.12
C LEU A 104 -2.61 20.62 13.57
N THR A 105 -2.28 19.71 14.49
CA THR A 105 -2.60 19.88 15.93
C THR A 105 -1.64 20.83 16.65
N LYS A 106 -0.35 20.86 16.31
CA LYS A 106 0.61 21.86 16.84
C LYS A 106 0.24 23.28 16.45
N GLU A 107 -0.21 23.48 15.20
CA GLU A 107 -0.70 24.78 14.72
C GLU A 107 -2.00 25.19 15.43
N ALA A 108 -2.88 24.24 15.78
CA ALA A 108 -4.07 24.52 16.59
C ALA A 108 -3.72 24.95 18.02
N THR A 109 -2.69 24.37 18.63
CA THR A 109 -2.24 24.72 20.00
C THR A 109 -1.51 26.07 20.05
N GLN A 110 -0.84 26.49 18.98
CA GLN A 110 -0.12 27.76 18.95
C GLN A 110 -1.01 28.97 18.65
N LYS A 111 -2.21 28.74 18.10
CA LYS A 111 -3.19 29.81 17.80
C LYS A 111 -4.23 30.05 18.92
N TYR A 112 -4.33 29.17 19.92
CA TYR A 112 -5.26 29.30 21.04
C TYR A 112 -4.55 29.17 22.39
N ASN A 113 -4.02 30.29 22.89
CA ASN A 113 -3.63 30.43 24.29
C ASN A 113 -4.89 30.68 25.13
N TYR A 114 -5.67 29.63 25.44
CA TYR A 114 -6.81 29.77 26.36
C TYR A 114 -6.31 29.75 27.82
N PRO A 115 -6.61 30.78 28.63
CA PRO A 115 -6.31 30.76 30.04
C PRO A 115 -7.11 29.65 30.71
N LYS A 116 -6.46 28.82 31.53
CA LYS A 116 -7.16 27.85 32.37
C LYS A 116 -7.82 28.59 33.54
N GLN A 117 -9.13 28.71 33.52
CA GLN A 117 -9.92 29.12 34.68
C GLN A 117 -11.09 28.16 34.89
N GLY A 118 -11.13 27.60 36.11
CA GLY A 118 -12.36 27.32 36.84
C GLY A 118 -13.20 26.12 36.39
N SER A 119 -13.67 25.37 37.37
CA SER A 119 -14.68 24.32 37.24
C SER A 119 -15.94 24.78 36.49
N ASP A 120 -16.47 23.88 35.68
CA ASP A 120 -17.82 23.90 35.11
C ASP A 120 -18.18 25.12 34.24
N THR A 121 -17.94 25.01 32.93
CA THR A 121 -18.89 25.45 31.88
C THR A 121 -18.40 25.06 30.49
N ILE A 122 -19.37 24.80 29.63
CA ILE A 122 -19.29 24.27 28.26
C ILE A 122 -18.37 25.14 27.38
N HIS A 123 -17.34 24.55 26.75
CA HIS A 123 -16.56 25.23 25.72
C HIS A 123 -16.98 24.76 24.30
N PRO A 124 -17.32 25.71 23.39
CA PRO A 124 -17.76 25.40 22.04
C PRO A 124 -16.55 25.29 21.11
N MET A 125 -16.30 24.11 20.55
CA MET A 125 -15.61 23.95 19.25
C MET A 125 -15.70 22.49 18.79
N CYS A 126 -16.92 22.03 18.53
CA CYS A 126 -17.16 20.92 17.62
C CYS A 126 -18.40 21.25 16.79
N LEU A 127 -18.22 22.12 15.80
CA LEU A 127 -19.11 22.13 14.64
C LEU A 127 -18.24 22.41 13.41
N PHE A 128 -17.44 21.42 13.03
CA PHE A 128 -17.23 21.18 11.61
C PHE A 128 -18.62 20.91 11.05
N SER A 129 -19.14 21.88 10.30
CA SER A 129 -20.48 21.91 9.71
C SER A 129 -20.78 20.62 8.94
N THR A 130 -21.40 19.63 9.60
CA THR A 130 -22.21 18.64 8.91
C THR A 130 -23.54 19.31 8.57
N LYS A 131 -23.62 19.99 7.42
CA LYS A 131 -24.94 20.22 6.82
C LYS A 131 -25.49 18.83 6.48
N LYS A 132 -26.49 18.37 7.23
CA LYS A 132 -27.31 17.23 6.84
C LYS A 132 -27.99 17.61 5.52
N ILE A 133 -27.74 16.84 4.47
CA ILE A 133 -28.49 16.92 3.22
C ILE A 133 -29.95 16.67 3.57
N THR A 134 -30.82 17.65 3.34
CA THR A 134 -32.27 17.50 3.50
C THR A 134 -32.89 17.04 2.19
N GLN A 135 -34.04 16.40 2.27
CA GLN A 135 -34.72 15.72 1.16
C GLN A 135 -35.22 16.67 0.05
N GLU A 136 -35.02 17.97 0.21
CA GLU A 136 -35.37 19.03 -0.76
C GLU A 136 -34.27 19.24 -1.82
N ASP A 137 -33.07 18.70 -1.62
CA ASP A 137 -31.96 18.79 -2.60
C ASP A 137 -32.02 17.72 -3.72
N LEU A 138 -33.08 16.88 -3.77
CA LEU A 138 -33.19 15.71 -4.67
C LEU A 138 -34.28 15.80 -5.75
N THR A 139 -34.87 16.97 -6.01
CA THR A 139 -35.78 17.15 -7.15
C THR A 139 -35.31 18.26 -8.09
N VAL A 140 -34.77 17.85 -9.24
CA VAL A 140 -34.82 18.58 -10.52
C VAL A 140 -35.50 17.66 -11.53
#